data_AF-A0A432WBV1-F1
#
_entry.id   AF-A0A432WBV1-F1
#
_cell.length_a   1.000
_cell.length_b   1.000
_cell.length_c   1.000
_cell.angle_alpha   90.00
_cell.angle_beta   90.00
_cell.angle_gamma   90.00
#
_symmetry.space_group_name_H-M   'P 1'
#
loop_
_entity.id
_entity.type
_entity.pdbx_description
1 polymer ?
#
loop_
_entity_poly.entity_id
_entity_poly.type
_entity_poly.pdbx_seq_one_letter_code
_entity_poly.pdbx_strand_id
1 'polypeptide(L)'
;MTSPQNEEIFSYPDALRQYELLIPHLVRVSDRSSGVYTSTLGIEGTKIYTRLVLSAMTIGFILPGNQVNHSQLWDFSSVAVLARSLMEATHRYLYLIEPSLSSEESDFRRKLHFYRINCEKYRLYSEKQDHEILKSFEENLPKAKAEITSSSVYRGLDKNMAKKVRSGNADMHLTDAEVAKLTGLIDEHFGFYYRLLSIQAHGSPMATNSQSNTRGRGLENDAESFYLALVLRLLCRYLSKSLLSQVELLSLEDSGAVAFANTVLSSDEI
;
A
#
# COMPACT_ATOMS: atom_id res chain seq x y z
N MET A 1 26.82 -18.07 -6.30
CA MET A 1 26.85 -18.55 -7.69
C MET A 1 25.46 -19.05 -8.02
N THR A 2 24.59 -18.14 -8.44
CA THR A 2 23.25 -18.45 -8.94
C THR A 2 23.38 -18.88 -10.41
N SER A 3 22.60 -19.90 -10.80
CA SER A 3 22.55 -20.41 -12.16
C SER A 3 22.19 -19.29 -13.16
N PRO A 4 22.75 -19.28 -14.40
CA PRO A 4 22.42 -18.30 -15.44
C PRO A 4 20.91 -18.26 -15.81
N GLN A 5 20.12 -19.25 -15.40
CA GLN A 5 18.66 -19.25 -15.57
C GLN A 5 17.92 -18.26 -14.64
N ASN A 6 18.53 -17.81 -13.54
CA ASN A 6 17.91 -16.83 -12.64
C ASN A 6 18.13 -15.37 -13.08
N GLU A 7 19.06 -15.11 -14.00
CA GLU A 7 19.37 -13.74 -14.47
C GLU A 7 18.33 -13.21 -15.47
N GLU A 8 17.68 -14.06 -16.27
CA GLU A 8 16.61 -13.64 -17.19
C GLU A 8 15.28 -13.32 -16.47
N ILE A 9 15.02 -13.93 -15.31
CA ILE A 9 13.72 -13.83 -14.61
C ILE A 9 13.52 -12.46 -13.96
N PHE A 10 14.59 -11.74 -13.56
CA PHE A 10 14.50 -10.45 -12.86
C PHE A 10 15.17 -9.31 -13.62
N SER A 11 14.93 -9.24 -14.92
CA SER A 11 15.36 -8.11 -15.77
C SER A 11 14.69 -6.79 -15.34
N TYR A 12 15.50 -5.82 -14.90
CA TYR A 12 15.03 -4.48 -14.56
C TYR A 12 14.33 -3.77 -15.74
N PRO A 13 14.87 -3.76 -16.98
CA PRO A 13 14.18 -3.16 -18.12
C PRO A 13 12.78 -3.72 -18.36
N ASP A 14 12.58 -5.03 -18.19
CA ASP A 14 11.28 -5.65 -18.40
C ASP A 14 10.30 -5.31 -17.26
N ALA A 15 10.77 -5.34 -16.02
CA ALA A 15 9.99 -4.92 -14.86
C ALA A 15 9.60 -3.43 -14.95
N LEU A 16 10.52 -2.57 -15.38
CA LEU A 16 10.27 -1.14 -15.62
C LEU A 16 9.23 -0.95 -16.72
N ARG A 17 9.36 -1.66 -17.85
CA ARG A 17 8.39 -1.57 -18.95
C ARG A 17 7.00 -2.00 -18.52
N GLN A 18 6.88 -3.11 -17.78
CA GLN A 18 5.58 -3.57 -17.26
C GLN A 18 4.97 -2.54 -16.32
N TYR A 19 5.78 -1.95 -15.44
CA TYR A 19 5.36 -0.89 -14.53
C TYR A 19 4.89 0.36 -15.27
N GLU A 20 5.66 0.85 -16.25
CA GLU A 20 5.29 2.00 -17.08
C GLU A 20 3.99 1.77 -17.85
N LEU A 21 3.78 0.56 -18.39
CA LEU A 21 2.55 0.20 -19.09
C LEU A 21 1.33 0.15 -18.14
N LEU A 22 1.51 -0.21 -16.87
CA LEU A 22 0.43 -0.26 -15.88
C LEU A 22 -0.06 1.15 -15.46
N ILE A 23 0.84 2.13 -15.38
CA ILE A 23 0.52 3.49 -14.88
C ILE A 23 -0.67 4.14 -15.62
N PRO A 24 -0.73 4.19 -16.97
CA PRO A 24 -1.87 4.75 -17.69
C PRO A 24 -3.21 4.06 -17.37
N HIS A 25 -3.20 2.75 -17.10
CA HIS A 25 -4.40 2.03 -16.71
C HIS A 25 -4.90 2.45 -15.32
N LEU A 26 -3.97 2.60 -14.36
CA LEU A 26 -4.27 3.07 -13.00
C LEU A 26 -4.88 4.48 -13.02
N VAL A 27 -4.24 5.40 -13.75
CA VAL A 27 -4.68 6.79 -13.92
C VAL A 27 -6.08 6.82 -14.52
N ARG A 28 -6.31 6.09 -15.63
CA ARG A 28 -7.60 6.06 -16.29
C ARG A 28 -8.73 5.55 -15.38
N VAL A 29 -8.49 4.51 -14.59
CA VAL A 29 -9.47 4.01 -13.60
C VAL A 29 -9.70 5.04 -12.49
N SER A 30 -8.66 5.74 -12.04
CA SER A 30 -8.80 6.83 -11.05
C SER A 30 -9.64 7.98 -11.60
N ASP A 31 -9.39 8.43 -12.83
CA ASP A 31 -10.15 9.51 -13.47
C ASP A 31 -11.63 9.13 -13.63
N ARG A 32 -11.89 7.88 -14.04
CA ARG A 32 -13.25 7.32 -14.19
C ARG A 32 -13.97 7.09 -12.85
N SER A 33 -13.24 7.05 -11.74
CA SER A 33 -13.85 6.96 -10.41
C SER A 33 -14.52 8.27 -10.00
N SER A 34 -14.18 9.39 -10.65
CA SER A 34 -14.75 10.70 -10.36
C SER A 34 -16.26 10.75 -10.66
N GLY A 35 -17.03 11.30 -9.72
CA GLY A 35 -18.48 11.47 -9.87
C GLY A 35 -19.31 10.18 -9.72
N VAL A 36 -18.68 9.03 -9.46
CA VAL A 36 -19.40 7.78 -9.22
C VAL A 36 -19.88 7.72 -7.77
N TYR A 37 -21.18 7.47 -7.59
CA TYR A 37 -21.78 7.30 -6.27
C TYR A 37 -21.42 5.93 -5.67
N THR A 38 -21.03 5.92 -4.39
CA THR A 38 -20.69 4.70 -3.65
C THR A 38 -20.92 4.89 -2.15
N SER A 39 -20.70 3.85 -1.36
CA SER A 39 -20.84 3.87 0.10
C SER A 39 -19.80 4.79 0.76
N THR A 40 -19.98 5.10 2.05
CA THR A 40 -18.97 5.87 2.81
C THR A 40 -17.59 5.20 2.78
N LEU A 41 -17.54 3.87 2.91
CA LEU A 41 -16.28 3.14 2.79
C LEU A 41 -15.75 3.14 1.36
N GLY A 42 -16.62 3.09 0.35
CA GLY A 42 -16.20 3.23 -1.06
C GLY A 42 -15.59 4.59 -1.36
N ILE A 43 -16.10 5.67 -0.76
CA ILE A 43 -15.52 7.01 -0.85
C ILE A 43 -14.12 7.04 -0.22
N GLU A 44 -13.98 6.52 1.00
CA GLU A 44 -12.68 6.45 1.69
C GLU A 44 -11.69 5.55 0.93
N GLY A 45 -12.15 4.41 0.43
CA GLY A 45 -11.39 3.50 -0.42
C GLY A 45 -10.89 4.19 -1.69
N THR A 46 -11.75 4.93 -2.38
CA THR A 46 -11.38 5.68 -3.60
C THR A 46 -10.31 6.74 -3.30
N LYS A 47 -10.36 7.42 -2.14
CA LYS A 47 -9.29 8.35 -1.72
C LYS A 47 -7.95 7.64 -1.56
N ILE A 48 -7.96 6.44 -0.97
CA ILE A 48 -6.74 5.61 -0.85
C ILE A 48 -6.27 5.17 -2.24
N TYR A 49 -7.17 4.72 -3.11
CA TYR A 49 -6.84 4.36 -4.50
C TYR A 49 -6.17 5.51 -5.25
N THR A 50 -6.74 6.72 -5.20
CA THR A 50 -6.11 7.91 -5.81
C THR A 50 -4.71 8.15 -5.24
N ARG A 51 -4.52 7.98 -3.92
CA ARG A 51 -3.19 8.08 -3.30
C ARG A 51 -2.23 6.99 -3.80
N LEU A 52 -2.70 5.75 -4.01
CA LEU A 52 -1.92 4.67 -4.60
C LEU A 52 -1.45 5.03 -6.01
N VAL A 53 -2.34 5.58 -6.86
CA VAL A 53 -1.98 6.04 -8.21
C VAL A 53 -0.92 7.13 -8.16
N LEU A 54 -1.08 8.15 -7.30
CA LEU A 54 -0.09 9.21 -7.14
C LEU A 54 1.27 8.69 -6.64
N SER A 55 1.27 7.75 -5.69
CA SER A 55 2.49 7.10 -5.21
C SER A 55 3.14 6.29 -6.33
N ALA A 56 2.35 5.57 -7.14
CA ALA A 56 2.86 4.79 -8.26
C ALA A 56 3.52 5.67 -9.33
N MET A 57 2.89 6.80 -9.68
CA MET A 57 3.47 7.81 -10.57
C MET A 57 4.77 8.38 -10.00
N THR A 58 4.79 8.68 -8.70
CA THR A 58 5.97 9.23 -8.01
C THR A 58 7.14 8.25 -8.05
N ILE A 59 6.90 6.96 -7.77
CA ILE A 59 7.90 5.91 -7.91
C ILE A 59 8.37 5.87 -9.37
N GLY A 60 7.45 5.90 -10.33
CA GLY A 60 7.75 5.98 -11.76
C GLY A 60 8.72 7.13 -12.08
N PHE A 61 8.53 8.33 -11.53
CA PHE A 61 9.41 9.47 -11.80
C PHE A 61 10.82 9.37 -11.21
N ILE A 62 11.09 8.46 -10.26
CA ILE A 62 12.41 8.34 -9.63
C ILE A 62 13.21 7.13 -10.11
N LEU A 63 12.61 6.22 -10.88
CA LEU A 63 13.30 5.05 -11.41
C LEU A 63 14.38 5.44 -12.43
N PRO A 64 15.57 4.82 -12.45
CA PRO A 64 16.61 5.15 -13.42
C PRO A 64 16.25 4.72 -14.85
N GLY A 65 16.60 5.54 -15.84
CA GLY A 65 16.51 5.16 -17.26
C GLY A 65 15.08 4.99 -17.80
N ASN A 66 14.09 5.61 -17.17
CA ASN A 66 12.70 5.56 -17.62
C ASN A 66 12.36 6.69 -18.62
N GLN A 67 11.14 6.69 -19.15
CA GLN A 67 10.72 7.66 -20.18
C GLN A 67 10.75 9.13 -19.72
N VAL A 68 10.61 9.38 -18.42
CA VAL A 68 10.54 10.73 -17.83
C VAL A 68 11.79 11.09 -17.02
N ASN A 69 12.44 10.11 -16.39
CA ASN A 69 13.67 10.30 -15.63
C ASN A 69 14.88 9.80 -16.44
N HIS A 70 15.54 10.75 -17.10
CA HIS A 70 16.78 10.47 -17.83
C HIS A 70 18.02 10.37 -16.91
N SER A 71 17.86 10.56 -15.60
CA SER A 71 18.97 10.32 -14.68
C SER A 71 19.32 8.84 -14.61
N GLN A 72 20.59 8.56 -14.35
CA GLN A 72 21.12 7.22 -14.08
C GLN A 72 21.37 7.06 -12.57
N LEU A 73 20.51 7.65 -11.74
CA LEU A 73 20.61 7.55 -10.29
C LEU A 73 19.95 6.27 -9.81
N TRP A 74 20.76 5.31 -9.38
CA TRP A 74 20.31 4.04 -8.82
C TRP A 74 20.20 4.14 -7.30
N ASP A 75 18.99 4.42 -6.80
CA ASP A 75 18.68 4.57 -5.37
C ASP A 75 17.53 3.63 -4.97
N PHE A 76 17.87 2.36 -4.73
CA PHE A 76 16.91 1.38 -4.24
C PHE A 76 16.29 1.79 -2.89
N SER A 77 17.06 2.39 -1.98
CA SER A 77 16.58 2.74 -0.64
C SER A 77 15.37 3.68 -0.72
N SER A 78 15.43 4.72 -1.55
CA SER A 78 14.29 5.63 -1.75
C SER A 78 13.09 4.93 -2.39
N VAL A 79 13.31 4.09 -3.40
CA VAL A 79 12.23 3.32 -4.04
C VAL A 79 11.57 2.36 -3.04
N ALA A 80 12.36 1.66 -2.23
CA ALA A 80 11.88 0.71 -1.25
C ALA A 80 11.01 1.35 -0.16
N VAL A 81 11.33 2.57 0.28
CA VAL A 81 10.51 3.32 1.24
C VAL A 81 9.14 3.65 0.65
N LEU A 82 9.10 4.14 -0.59
CA LEU A 82 7.84 4.43 -1.28
C LEU A 82 7.06 3.14 -1.55
N ALA A 83 7.75 2.08 -1.97
CA ALA A 83 7.15 0.78 -2.23
C ALA A 83 6.49 0.19 -0.97
N ARG A 84 7.16 0.30 0.19
CA ARG A 84 6.58 -0.11 1.48
C ARG A 84 5.28 0.64 1.76
N SER A 85 5.31 1.97 1.63
CA SER A 85 4.15 2.81 1.90
C SER A 85 2.99 2.48 0.97
N LEU A 86 3.28 2.22 -0.32
CA LEU A 86 2.29 1.80 -1.31
C LEU A 86 1.71 0.42 -0.98
N MET A 87 2.54 -0.54 -0.58
CA MET A 87 2.11 -1.88 -0.16
C MET A 87 1.18 -1.82 1.07
N GLU A 88 1.57 -1.10 2.11
CA GLU A 88 0.78 -0.87 3.33
C GLU A 88 -0.55 -0.14 3.04
N ALA A 89 -0.53 0.85 2.15
CA ALA A 89 -1.73 1.56 1.71
C ALA A 89 -2.66 0.65 0.88
N THR A 90 -2.11 -0.27 0.10
CA THR A 90 -2.88 -1.26 -0.66
C THR A 90 -3.60 -2.22 0.27
N HIS A 91 -2.96 -2.70 1.34
CA HIS A 91 -3.66 -3.55 2.32
C HIS A 91 -4.83 -2.81 2.97
N ARG A 92 -4.64 -1.54 3.35
CA ARG A 92 -5.72 -0.71 3.90
C ARG A 92 -6.87 -0.54 2.92
N TYR A 93 -6.54 -0.28 1.65
CA TYR A 93 -7.52 -0.18 0.57
C TYR A 93 -8.34 -1.47 0.46
N LEU A 94 -7.68 -2.61 0.25
CA LEU A 94 -8.35 -3.91 0.07
C LEU A 94 -9.12 -4.35 1.32
N TYR A 95 -8.61 -4.04 2.51
CA TYR A 95 -9.32 -4.25 3.77
C TYR A 95 -10.60 -3.41 3.86
N LEU A 96 -10.58 -2.13 3.46
CA LEU A 96 -11.76 -1.28 3.62
C LEU A 96 -12.86 -1.58 2.61
N ILE A 97 -12.50 -2.00 1.40
CA ILE A 97 -13.44 -2.14 0.26
C ILE A 97 -13.81 -3.59 -0.07
N GLU A 98 -13.48 -4.54 0.81
CA GLU A 98 -13.83 -5.95 0.64
C GLU A 98 -15.36 -6.12 0.40
N PRO A 99 -15.78 -6.67 -0.75
CA PRO A 99 -17.20 -6.75 -1.10
C PRO A 99 -17.99 -7.76 -0.25
N SER A 100 -17.32 -8.77 0.31
CA SER A 100 -17.97 -9.87 1.04
C SER A 100 -18.21 -9.62 2.53
N LEU A 101 -18.04 -8.38 3.02
CA LEU A 101 -18.19 -8.06 4.43
C LEU A 101 -19.65 -8.14 4.90
N SER A 102 -19.83 -8.67 6.12
CA SER A 102 -21.11 -8.52 6.82
C SER A 102 -21.36 -7.04 7.14
N SER A 103 -22.63 -6.67 7.35
CA SER A 103 -22.98 -5.29 7.72
C SER A 103 -22.32 -4.85 9.03
N GLU A 104 -22.19 -5.77 10.00
CA GLU A 104 -21.52 -5.50 11.27
C GLU A 104 -20.02 -5.26 11.09
N GLU A 105 -19.38 -6.10 10.29
CA GLU A 105 -17.96 -5.98 9.96
C GLU A 105 -17.66 -4.68 9.22
N SER A 106 -18.44 -4.37 8.19
CA SER A 106 -18.35 -3.12 7.43
C SER A 106 -18.50 -1.88 8.34
N ASP A 107 -19.51 -1.86 9.22
CA ASP A 107 -19.69 -0.74 10.15
C ASP A 107 -18.53 -0.63 11.16
N PHE A 108 -18.01 -1.77 11.64
CA PHE A 108 -16.84 -1.78 12.50
C PHE A 108 -15.59 -1.21 11.81
N ARG A 109 -15.28 -1.64 10.57
CA ARG A 109 -14.15 -1.12 9.78
C ARG A 109 -14.29 0.39 9.54
N ARG A 110 -15.49 0.86 9.20
CA ARG A 110 -15.79 2.28 9.03
C ARG A 110 -15.53 3.08 10.30
N LYS A 111 -16.06 2.64 11.44
CA LYS A 111 -15.85 3.30 12.73
C LYS A 111 -14.37 3.31 13.11
N LEU A 112 -13.68 2.19 12.93
CA LEU A 112 -12.25 2.07 13.23
C LEU A 112 -11.40 3.04 12.40
N HIS A 113 -11.66 3.15 11.10
CA HIS A 113 -10.99 4.08 10.18
C HIS A 113 -11.08 5.53 10.68
N PHE A 114 -12.30 6.03 10.93
CA PHE A 114 -12.49 7.41 11.38
C PHE A 114 -11.98 7.63 12.81
N TYR A 115 -12.11 6.64 13.68
CA TYR A 115 -11.55 6.72 15.04
C TYR A 115 -10.03 6.85 15.02
N ARG A 116 -9.34 6.05 14.19
CA ARG A 116 -7.89 6.13 14.03
C ARG A 116 -7.46 7.50 13.53
N ILE A 117 -8.08 8.01 12.45
CA ILE A 117 -7.79 9.34 11.90
C ILE A 117 -7.94 10.43 12.97
N ASN A 118 -9.03 10.39 13.73
CA ASN A 118 -9.28 11.39 14.77
C ASN A 118 -8.31 11.26 15.94
N CYS A 119 -7.90 10.04 16.32
CA CYS A 119 -6.84 9.83 17.31
C CYS A 119 -5.47 10.37 16.84
N GLU A 120 -5.11 10.18 15.58
CA GLU A 120 -3.87 10.73 15.01
C GLU A 120 -3.88 12.26 15.00
N LYS A 121 -4.95 12.86 14.49
CA LYS A 121 -5.14 14.32 14.48
C LYS A 121 -5.09 14.89 15.89
N TYR A 122 -5.78 14.27 16.85
CA TYR A 122 -5.74 14.72 18.23
C TYR A 122 -4.33 14.68 18.80
N ARG A 123 -3.58 13.59 18.62
CA ARG A 123 -2.18 13.51 19.10
C ARG A 123 -1.32 14.61 18.49
N LEU A 124 -1.36 14.75 17.17
CA LEU A 124 -0.60 15.76 16.45
C LEU A 124 -0.94 17.19 16.91
N TYR A 125 -2.23 17.51 17.05
CA TYR A 125 -2.65 18.85 17.44
C TYR A 125 -2.45 19.12 18.94
N SER A 126 -2.51 18.10 19.79
CA SER A 126 -2.29 18.23 21.23
C SER A 126 -0.84 18.54 21.61
N GLU A 127 0.13 18.35 20.69
CA GLU A 127 1.52 18.74 20.91
C GLU A 127 1.72 20.26 21.00
N LYS A 128 0.74 21.06 20.53
CA LYS A 128 0.74 22.52 20.65
C LYS A 128 -0.51 22.95 21.42
N GLN A 129 -0.33 23.73 22.48
CA GLN A 129 -1.46 24.27 23.24
C GLN A 129 -2.26 25.29 22.39
N ASP A 130 -3.56 25.39 22.64
CA ASP A 130 -4.51 26.37 22.07
C ASP A 130 -5.06 26.14 20.65
N HIS A 131 -5.43 24.92 20.30
CA HIS A 131 -6.28 24.71 19.11
C HIS A 131 -7.74 24.45 19.52
N GLU A 132 -8.68 25.32 19.10
CA GLU A 132 -10.12 25.18 19.39
C GLU A 132 -10.70 23.83 18.94
N ILE A 133 -10.09 23.20 17.94
CA ILE A 133 -10.47 21.88 17.42
C ILE A 133 -10.29 20.77 18.46
N LEU A 134 -9.40 20.94 19.45
CA LEU A 134 -9.13 19.92 20.48
C LEU A 134 -10.37 19.61 21.31
N LYS A 135 -11.21 20.61 21.62
CA LYS A 135 -12.47 20.42 22.37
C LYS A 135 -13.39 19.41 21.67
N SER A 136 -13.51 19.52 20.35
CA SER A 136 -14.32 18.58 19.56
C SER A 136 -13.78 17.15 19.64
N PHE A 137 -12.45 16.97 19.62
CA PHE A 137 -11.86 15.64 19.78
C PHE A 137 -12.05 15.07 21.19
N GLU A 138 -11.87 15.89 22.22
CA GLU A 138 -12.05 15.50 23.63
C GLU A 138 -13.48 15.05 23.93
N GLU A 139 -14.47 15.68 23.30
CA GLU A 139 -15.88 15.28 23.40
C GLU A 139 -16.22 14.02 22.60
N ASN A 140 -15.67 13.85 21.40
CA ASN A 140 -16.13 12.83 20.44
C ASN A 140 -15.30 11.53 20.46
N LEU A 141 -14.00 11.59 20.76
CA LEU A 141 -13.16 10.39 20.82
C LEU A 141 -13.62 9.37 21.88
N PRO A 142 -14.05 9.78 23.10
CA PRO A 142 -14.58 8.81 24.08
C PRO A 142 -15.84 8.10 23.57
N LYS A 143 -16.72 8.81 22.85
CA LYS A 143 -17.95 8.24 22.27
C LYS A 143 -17.63 7.23 21.18
N ALA A 144 -16.78 7.61 20.22
CA ALA A 144 -16.32 6.72 19.14
C ALA A 144 -15.62 5.47 19.68
N LYS A 145 -14.79 5.62 20.72
CA LYS A 145 -14.16 4.50 21.42
C LYS A 145 -15.20 3.55 22.03
N ALA A 146 -16.20 4.09 22.73
CA ALA A 146 -17.26 3.28 23.34
C ALA A 146 -18.01 2.47 22.28
N GLU A 147 -18.41 3.11 21.18
CA GLU A 147 -19.07 2.45 20.04
C GLU A 147 -18.25 1.28 19.50
N ILE A 148 -16.97 1.51 19.18
CA ILE A 148 -16.05 0.47 18.67
C ILE A 148 -15.94 -0.69 19.66
N THR A 149 -15.73 -0.40 20.95
CA THR A 149 -15.53 -1.43 21.97
C THR A 149 -16.79 -2.25 22.30
N SER A 150 -17.97 -1.77 21.90
CA SER A 150 -19.24 -2.49 22.10
C SER A 150 -19.59 -3.47 20.97
N SER A 151 -18.92 -3.38 19.82
CA SER A 151 -19.12 -4.27 18.67
C SER A 151 -18.80 -5.73 19.00
N SER A 152 -19.49 -6.70 18.37
CA SER A 152 -19.13 -8.12 18.52
C SER A 152 -17.77 -8.42 17.89
N VAL A 153 -17.41 -7.73 16.80
CA VAL A 153 -16.10 -7.83 16.14
C VAL A 153 -14.98 -7.53 17.14
N TYR A 154 -15.09 -6.42 17.89
CA TYR A 154 -14.11 -6.05 18.91
C TYR A 154 -13.98 -7.12 20.02
N ARG A 155 -15.09 -7.73 20.44
CA ARG A 155 -15.10 -8.77 21.47
C ARG A 155 -14.42 -10.05 21.02
N GLY A 156 -14.35 -10.31 19.71
CA GLY A 156 -13.63 -11.44 19.12
C GLY A 156 -12.13 -11.22 18.95
N LEU A 157 -11.63 -9.99 19.13
CA LEU A 157 -10.21 -9.69 18.95
C LEU A 157 -9.34 -10.29 20.06
N ASP A 158 -8.12 -10.68 19.70
CA ASP A 158 -7.12 -11.03 20.69
C ASP A 158 -6.77 -9.82 21.59
N LYS A 159 -6.18 -10.09 22.77
CA LYS A 159 -5.88 -9.06 23.77
C LYS A 159 -4.96 -7.94 23.24
N ASN A 160 -4.02 -8.27 22.36
CA ASN A 160 -3.07 -7.29 21.81
C ASN A 160 -3.75 -6.40 20.77
N MET A 161 -4.52 -6.98 19.84
CA MET A 161 -5.26 -6.21 18.84
C MET A 161 -6.35 -5.36 19.49
N ALA A 162 -7.13 -5.92 20.43
CA ALA A 162 -8.12 -5.17 21.20
C ALA A 162 -7.50 -3.97 21.92
N LYS A 163 -6.30 -4.13 22.50
CA LYS A 163 -5.55 -3.02 23.13
C LYS A 163 -5.20 -1.95 22.10
N LYS A 164 -4.67 -2.31 20.93
CA LYS A 164 -4.30 -1.37 19.87
C LYS A 164 -5.51 -0.60 19.33
N VAL A 165 -6.61 -1.30 19.04
CA VAL A 165 -7.88 -0.70 18.62
C VAL A 165 -8.37 0.28 19.69
N ARG A 166 -8.48 -0.16 20.95
CA ARG A 166 -8.98 0.68 22.05
C ARG A 166 -8.12 1.91 22.36
N SER A 167 -6.83 1.85 22.10
CA SER A 167 -5.91 2.99 22.26
C SER A 167 -5.84 3.87 21.01
N GLY A 168 -6.57 3.55 19.94
CA GLY A 168 -6.53 4.28 18.67
C GLY A 168 -5.20 4.13 17.94
N ASN A 169 -4.53 2.99 18.09
CA ASN A 169 -3.23 2.67 17.46
C ASN A 169 -3.35 1.65 16.32
N ALA A 170 -4.57 1.33 15.91
CA ALA A 170 -4.85 0.45 14.79
C ALA A 170 -5.94 1.09 13.91
N ASP A 171 -5.71 1.11 12.60
CA ASP A 171 -6.67 1.39 11.52
C ASP A 171 -7.32 0.12 10.98
N MET A 172 -6.67 -1.03 11.14
CA MET A 172 -7.18 -2.35 10.79
C MET A 172 -7.15 -3.27 12.01
N HIS A 173 -8.14 -4.15 12.14
CA HIS A 173 -8.07 -5.22 13.13
C HIS A 173 -7.42 -6.50 12.58
N LEU A 174 -7.05 -6.49 11.30
CA LEU A 174 -6.17 -7.46 10.65
C LEU A 174 -4.77 -6.85 10.47
N THR A 175 -3.74 -7.68 10.57
CA THR A 175 -2.36 -7.32 10.24
C THR A 175 -2.15 -7.27 8.72
N ASP A 176 -1.13 -6.54 8.27
CA ASP A 176 -0.74 -6.53 6.86
C ASP A 176 -0.48 -7.94 6.30
N ALA A 177 0.09 -8.84 7.12
CA ALA A 177 0.32 -10.24 6.74
C ALA A 177 -0.99 -11.02 6.55
N GLU A 178 -2.00 -10.78 7.39
CA GLU A 178 -3.32 -11.39 7.24
C GLU A 178 -4.04 -10.87 6.00
N VAL A 179 -3.95 -9.55 5.72
CA VAL A 179 -4.54 -8.97 4.50
C VAL A 179 -3.83 -9.48 3.24
N ALA A 180 -2.49 -9.54 3.25
CA ALA A 180 -1.69 -10.14 2.19
C ALA A 180 -2.14 -11.58 1.87
N LYS A 181 -2.31 -12.40 2.92
CA LYS A 181 -2.79 -13.79 2.79
C LYS A 181 -4.21 -13.87 2.25
N LEU A 182 -5.14 -13.05 2.76
CA LEU A 182 -6.53 -13.03 2.30
C LEU A 182 -6.67 -12.62 0.83
N THR A 183 -5.79 -11.73 0.37
CA THR A 183 -5.84 -11.16 -0.98
C THR A 183 -5.06 -11.97 -2.01
N GLY A 184 -4.26 -12.95 -1.57
CA GLY A 184 -3.43 -13.79 -2.45
C GLY A 184 -2.35 -13.01 -3.22
N LEU A 185 -1.97 -11.83 -2.72
CA LEU A 185 -1.04 -10.94 -3.40
C LEU A 185 0.41 -11.42 -3.31
N ILE A 186 0.73 -12.01 -2.16
CA ILE A 186 2.06 -12.45 -1.79
C ILE A 186 1.90 -13.64 -0.86
N ASP A 187 2.58 -14.73 -1.20
CA ASP A 187 2.42 -16.00 -0.51
C ASP A 187 3.14 -15.99 0.85
N GLU A 188 3.69 -17.13 1.26
CA GLU A 188 4.46 -17.30 2.50
C GLU A 188 5.68 -16.36 2.64
N HIS A 189 6.05 -15.65 1.58
CA HIS A 189 7.18 -14.73 1.54
C HIS A 189 6.87 -13.31 2.01
N PHE A 190 5.65 -12.98 2.46
CA PHE A 190 5.31 -11.65 2.98
C PHE A 190 6.37 -11.07 3.94
N GLY A 191 6.83 -11.88 4.91
CA GLY A 191 7.79 -11.46 5.91
C GLY A 191 9.15 -11.06 5.33
N PHE A 192 9.57 -11.67 4.22
CA PHE A 192 10.80 -11.32 3.51
C PHE A 192 10.68 -9.94 2.86
N TYR A 193 9.67 -9.75 2.00
CA TYR A 193 9.47 -8.50 1.28
C TYR A 193 9.21 -7.33 2.24
N TYR A 194 8.34 -7.53 3.23
CA TYR A 194 8.06 -6.49 4.22
C TYR A 194 9.32 -6.08 4.99
N ARG A 195 10.17 -7.03 5.37
CA ARG A 195 11.43 -6.75 6.08
C ARG A 195 12.44 -6.03 5.17
N LEU A 196 12.64 -6.51 3.95
CA LEU A 196 13.52 -5.91 2.95
C LEU A 196 13.21 -4.42 2.80
N LEU A 197 11.93 -4.09 2.59
CA LEU A 197 11.48 -2.71 2.43
C LEU A 197 11.56 -1.91 3.75
N SER A 198 11.29 -2.55 4.90
CA SER A 198 11.35 -1.89 6.22
C SER A 198 12.72 -1.35 6.57
N ILE A 199 13.75 -2.12 6.25
CA ILE A 199 15.13 -1.83 6.65
C ILE A 199 15.62 -0.53 5.98
N GLN A 200 15.07 -0.20 4.82
CA GLN A 200 15.41 0.99 4.03
C GLN A 200 14.86 2.29 4.64
N ALA A 201 13.81 2.23 5.47
CA ALA A 201 13.11 3.41 6.00
C ALA A 201 13.81 4.15 7.15
N HIS A 202 14.74 3.50 7.86
CA HIS A 202 15.27 4.01 9.12
C HIS A 202 16.75 4.41 9.08
N GLY A 203 17.33 4.63 7.89
CA GLY A 203 18.75 4.97 7.75
C GLY A 203 19.69 3.91 8.35
N SER A 204 19.26 2.65 8.33
CA SER A 204 20.05 1.52 8.82
C SER A 204 21.33 1.35 7.99
N PRO A 205 22.35 0.61 8.49
CA PRO A 205 23.56 0.34 7.70
C PRO A 205 23.29 -0.29 6.33
N MET A 206 22.21 -1.06 6.18
CA MET A 206 21.81 -1.63 4.89
C MET A 206 21.15 -0.59 3.98
N ALA A 207 20.55 0.46 4.55
CA ALA A 207 19.94 1.57 3.80
C ALA A 207 20.93 2.62 3.33
N THR A 208 22.08 2.75 4.00
CA THR A 208 23.14 3.71 3.67
C THR A 208 24.24 3.12 2.77
N ASN A 209 24.28 1.79 2.63
CA ASN A 209 25.11 1.09 1.66
C ASN A 209 24.35 0.85 0.36
N SER A 210 25.08 0.66 -0.74
CA SER A 210 24.48 0.04 -1.92
C SER A 210 24.11 -1.41 -1.61
N GLN A 211 23.11 -1.94 -2.31
CA GLN A 211 22.71 -3.35 -2.17
C GLN A 211 23.82 -4.35 -2.55
N SER A 212 24.88 -3.88 -3.21
CA SER A 212 26.13 -4.63 -3.44
C SER A 212 27.07 -4.70 -2.22
N ASN A 213 26.66 -4.22 -1.04
CA ASN A 213 27.49 -4.07 0.16
C ASN A 213 28.71 -3.16 -0.03
N THR A 214 28.66 -2.26 -1.01
CA THR A 214 29.66 -1.22 -1.23
C THR A 214 29.12 0.13 -0.78
N ARG A 215 29.97 1.16 -0.78
CA ARG A 215 29.54 2.54 -0.50
C ARG A 215 28.45 2.95 -1.50
N GLY A 216 27.28 3.34 -0.99
CA GLY A 216 26.18 3.88 -1.81
C GLY A 216 26.63 5.14 -2.55
N ARG A 217 26.73 5.04 -3.88
CA ARG A 217 27.14 6.14 -4.78
C ARG A 217 26.07 6.51 -5.82
N GLY A 218 24.92 5.84 -5.78
CA GLY A 218 23.87 6.04 -6.77
C GLY A 218 24.18 5.44 -8.15
N LEU A 219 25.08 4.46 -8.21
CA LEU A 219 25.55 3.86 -9.46
C LEU A 219 24.89 2.50 -9.68
N GLU A 220 24.63 2.20 -10.95
CA GLU A 220 24.17 0.89 -11.39
C GLU A 220 25.10 -0.23 -10.91
N ASN A 221 24.49 -1.32 -10.46
CA ASN A 221 25.14 -2.60 -10.26
C ASN A 221 24.08 -3.70 -10.22
N ASP A 222 24.52 -4.96 -10.37
CA ASP A 222 23.65 -6.12 -10.47
C ASP A 222 22.68 -6.26 -9.28
N ALA A 223 23.13 -5.92 -8.07
CA ALA A 223 22.28 -6.00 -6.89
C ALA A 223 21.18 -4.93 -6.90
N GLU A 224 21.50 -3.67 -7.22
CA GLU A 224 20.49 -2.61 -7.35
C GLU A 224 19.47 -2.96 -8.45
N SER A 225 19.97 -3.44 -9.60
CA SER A 225 19.14 -3.89 -10.72
C SER A 225 18.17 -5.00 -10.31
N PHE A 226 18.67 -6.04 -9.66
CA PHE A 226 17.87 -7.13 -9.14
C PHE A 226 16.79 -6.65 -8.15
N TYR A 227 17.17 -5.85 -7.15
CA TYR A 227 16.23 -5.42 -6.11
C TYR A 227 15.17 -4.43 -6.64
N LEU A 228 15.53 -3.55 -7.56
CA LEU A 228 14.55 -2.71 -8.24
C LEU A 228 13.60 -3.53 -9.09
N ALA A 229 14.10 -4.49 -9.89
CA ALA A 229 13.26 -5.38 -10.68
C ALA A 229 12.26 -6.15 -9.80
N LEU A 230 12.76 -6.73 -8.70
CA LEU A 230 11.96 -7.45 -7.72
C LEU A 230 10.84 -6.59 -7.13
N VAL A 231 11.16 -5.37 -6.69
CA VAL A 231 10.17 -4.45 -6.11
C VAL A 231 9.17 -3.96 -7.15
N LEU A 232 9.59 -3.67 -8.38
CA LEU A 232 8.68 -3.23 -9.42
C LEU A 232 7.65 -4.30 -9.80
N ARG A 233 8.10 -5.55 -9.92
CA ARG A 233 7.20 -6.68 -10.13
C ARG A 233 6.19 -6.77 -8.98
N LEU A 234 6.66 -6.64 -7.73
CA LEU A 234 5.80 -6.71 -6.55
C LEU A 234 4.74 -5.60 -6.58
N LEU A 235 5.16 -4.38 -6.88
CA LEU A 235 4.26 -3.25 -7.02
C LEU A 235 3.26 -3.44 -8.16
N CYS A 236 3.66 -4.02 -9.29
CA CYS A 236 2.74 -4.32 -10.39
C CYS A 236 1.62 -5.25 -9.95
N ARG A 237 1.90 -6.29 -9.16
CA ARG A 237 0.85 -7.18 -8.61
C ARG A 237 -0.11 -6.42 -7.68
N TYR A 238 0.44 -5.69 -6.71
CA TYR A 238 -0.33 -4.91 -5.74
C TYR A 238 -1.23 -3.86 -6.41
N LEU A 239 -0.70 -3.14 -7.38
CA LEU A 239 -1.41 -2.13 -8.14
C LEU A 239 -2.46 -2.76 -9.06
N SER A 240 -2.17 -3.89 -9.70
CA SER A 240 -3.13 -4.61 -10.53
C SER A 240 -4.33 -5.11 -9.73
N LYS A 241 -4.10 -5.66 -8.53
CA LYS A 241 -5.20 -6.06 -7.64
C LYS A 241 -6.02 -4.85 -7.17
N SER A 242 -5.35 -3.75 -6.84
CA SER A 242 -6.03 -2.51 -6.45
C SER A 242 -6.90 -1.97 -7.59
N LEU A 243 -6.40 -2.00 -8.83
CA LEU A 243 -7.12 -1.61 -10.02
C LEU A 243 -8.37 -2.44 -10.21
N LEU A 244 -8.26 -3.78 -10.17
CA LEU A 244 -9.40 -4.68 -10.33
C LEU A 244 -10.45 -4.43 -9.26
N SER A 245 -10.02 -4.24 -8.01
CA SER A 245 -10.94 -4.01 -6.90
C SER A 245 -11.62 -2.63 -7.01
N GLN A 246 -10.96 -1.62 -7.59
CA GLN A 246 -11.57 -0.31 -7.85
C GLN A 246 -12.61 -0.38 -8.96
N VAL A 247 -12.30 -1.12 -10.02
CA VAL A 247 -13.24 -1.38 -11.12
C VAL A 247 -14.49 -2.10 -10.59
N GLU A 248 -14.31 -3.11 -9.74
CA GLU A 248 -15.42 -3.84 -9.12
C GLU A 248 -16.24 -2.95 -8.17
N LEU A 249 -15.57 -2.26 -7.24
CA LEU A 249 -16.20 -1.39 -6.24
C LEU A 249 -17.14 -0.35 -6.85
N LEU A 250 -16.75 0.19 -8.01
CA LEU A 250 -17.48 1.26 -8.69
C LEU A 250 -18.22 0.77 -9.95
N SER A 251 -18.19 -0.54 -10.23
CA SER A 251 -18.80 -1.14 -11.42
C SER A 251 -18.40 -0.43 -12.72
N LEU A 252 -17.10 -0.13 -12.87
CA LEU A 252 -16.58 0.62 -14.03
C LEU A 252 -16.43 -0.29 -15.26
N GLU A 253 -16.74 0.25 -16.44
CA GLU A 253 -16.54 -0.45 -17.71
C GLU A 253 -15.16 -0.16 -18.31
N ASP A 254 -14.11 -0.90 -17.90
CA ASP A 254 -12.75 -0.77 -18.45
C ASP A 254 -12.08 -2.13 -18.74
N SER A 255 -12.60 -2.82 -19.76
CA SER A 255 -12.12 -4.15 -20.16
C SER A 255 -10.61 -4.19 -20.47
N GLY A 256 -10.06 -3.11 -21.03
CA GLY A 256 -8.63 -3.00 -21.33
C GLY A 256 -7.76 -2.96 -20.06
N ALA A 257 -8.16 -2.18 -19.06
CA ALA A 257 -7.44 -2.14 -17.77
C ALA A 257 -7.56 -3.48 -17.03
N VAL A 258 -8.75 -4.08 -17.04
CA VAL A 258 -9.01 -5.38 -16.41
C VAL A 258 -8.17 -6.48 -17.06
N ALA A 259 -8.15 -6.55 -18.39
CA ALA A 259 -7.36 -7.55 -19.12
C ALA A 259 -5.86 -7.42 -18.83
N PHE A 260 -5.33 -6.18 -18.81
CA PHE A 260 -3.93 -5.93 -18.47
C PHE A 260 -3.61 -6.37 -17.03
N ALA A 261 -4.42 -5.95 -16.06
CA ALA A 261 -4.21 -6.30 -14.65
C ALA A 261 -4.27 -7.82 -14.41
N ASN A 262 -5.20 -8.53 -15.05
CA ASN A 262 -5.28 -9.98 -14.96
C ASN A 262 -4.04 -10.66 -15.57
N THR A 263 -3.52 -10.13 -16.68
CA THR A 263 -2.28 -10.64 -17.30
C THR A 263 -1.10 -10.52 -16.32
N VAL A 264 -0.95 -9.36 -15.67
CA VAL A 264 0.09 -9.13 -14.64
C VAL A 264 -0.06 -10.07 -13.44
N LEU A 265 -1.29 -10.33 -12.99
CA LEU A 265 -1.50 -11.21 -11.83
C LEU A 265 -1.28 -12.70 -12.16
N SER A 266 -1.50 -13.10 -13.42
CA SER A 266 -1.31 -14.46 -13.90
C SER A 266 0.14 -14.86 -14.18
N SER A 267 1.08 -13.91 -14.18
CA SER A 267 2.50 -14.24 -14.34
C SER A 267 3.08 -14.73 -13.00
N ASP A 268 3.63 -15.94 -12.98
CA ASP A 268 4.18 -16.67 -11.81
C ASP A 268 5.52 -16.12 -11.27
N GLU A 269 5.80 -14.82 -11.41
CA GLU A 269 7.19 -14.32 -11.35
C GLU A 269 7.61 -13.64 -10.04
N ILE A 270 7.00 -13.93 -8.87
CA ILE A 270 7.38 -13.34 -7.56
C ILE A 270 7.26 -14.32 -6.39
#